data_AF-G2DGU7-F1
#
_entry.id   AF-G2DGU7-F1
#
_cell.length_a   1.000
_cell.length_b   1.000
_cell.length_c   1.000
_cell.angle_alpha   90.00
_cell.angle_beta   90.00
_cell.angle_gamma   90.00
#
_symmetry.space_group_name_H-M   'P 1'
#
loop_
_entity.id
_entity.type
_entity.pdbx_description
1 polymer ?
#
loop_
_entity_poly.entity_id
_entity_poly.type
_entity_poly.pdbx_seq_one_letter_code
_entity_poly.pdbx_strand_id
1 'polypeptide(L)'
;MAEDLETLFPDADLILNGEPVTVREYRFLDGLKVAAMAQSLMAGLADLFLEETAPEAFDFAALEAVFGSMPGLLVELLSISTGKPQEWIETLSDDDGHTLMMTWWRVNSGFFVRRLAAPLVARQRANAQAGVASSPN
;
A
#
# COMPACT_ATOMS: atom_id res chain seq x y z
N MET A 1 -10.05 -35.00 -3.77
CA MET A 1 -9.25 -34.30 -4.77
C MET A 1 -10.10 -33.19 -5.37
N ALA A 2 -10.14 -32.08 -4.65
CA ALA A 2 -10.53 -30.77 -5.15
C ALA A 2 -9.75 -29.69 -4.37
N GLU A 3 -8.51 -30.02 -3.99
CA GLU A 3 -7.49 -29.08 -3.55
C GLU A 3 -7.00 -28.31 -4.79
N ASP A 4 -7.78 -27.32 -5.25
CA ASP A 4 -7.24 -26.27 -6.13
C ASP A 4 -8.12 -25.00 -6.17
N LEU A 5 -8.76 -24.68 -5.04
CA LEU A 5 -9.37 -23.36 -4.82
C LEU A 5 -8.64 -22.55 -3.72
N GLU A 6 -7.39 -22.90 -3.45
CA GLU A 6 -6.53 -22.24 -2.45
C GLU A 6 -5.65 -21.12 -3.05
N THR A 7 -5.84 -20.79 -4.32
CA THR A 7 -5.13 -19.70 -5.01
C THR A 7 -6.03 -18.47 -5.13
N LEU A 8 -6.32 -17.79 -4.02
CA LEU A 8 -6.84 -16.41 -3.95
C LEU A 8 -7.17 -16.05 -2.49
N PHE A 9 -6.17 -15.97 -1.61
CA PHE A 9 -6.40 -15.39 -0.28
C PHE A 9 -5.77 -14.01 -0.17
N PRO A 10 -6.56 -12.95 -0.42
CA PRO A 10 -6.20 -11.58 -0.09
C PRO A 10 -6.22 -11.32 1.41
N ASP A 11 -6.92 -12.11 2.23
CA ASP A 11 -7.00 -11.87 3.68
C ASP A 11 -5.90 -12.67 4.42
N ALA A 12 -5.39 -12.14 5.53
CA ALA A 12 -4.34 -12.76 6.35
C ALA A 12 -4.66 -12.66 7.85
N ASP A 13 -4.54 -13.77 8.56
CA ASP A 13 -4.75 -13.82 10.01
C ASP A 13 -3.43 -13.64 10.77
N LEU A 14 -3.48 -12.87 11.85
CA LEU A 14 -2.39 -12.56 12.77
C LEU A 14 -2.86 -12.72 14.22
N ILE A 15 -1.90 -12.91 15.12
CA ILE A 15 -2.11 -12.74 16.56
C ILE A 15 -1.30 -11.50 16.95
N LEU A 16 -1.98 -10.44 17.37
CA LEU A 16 -1.36 -9.17 17.80
C LEU A 16 -1.83 -8.88 19.22
N ASN A 17 -0.90 -8.59 20.15
CA ASN A 17 -1.19 -8.45 21.58
C ASN A 17 -2.00 -9.63 22.16
N GLY A 18 -1.82 -10.85 21.63
CA GLY A 18 -2.56 -12.04 22.04
C GLY A 18 -4.01 -12.11 21.53
N GLU A 19 -4.46 -11.15 20.71
CA GLU A 19 -5.79 -11.12 20.10
C GLU A 19 -5.73 -11.54 18.62
N PRO A 20 -6.69 -12.34 18.13
CA PRO A 20 -6.80 -12.65 16.72
C PRO A 20 -7.24 -11.43 15.91
N VAL A 21 -6.51 -11.17 14.82
CA VAL A 21 -6.75 -10.08 13.88
C VAL A 21 -6.73 -10.63 12.47
N THR A 22 -7.76 -10.32 11.68
CA THR A 22 -7.78 -10.61 10.25
C THR A 22 -7.55 -9.32 9.47
N VAL A 23 -6.48 -9.28 8.70
CA VAL A 23 -6.18 -8.22 7.74
C VAL A 23 -6.86 -8.57 6.42
N ARG A 24 -7.66 -7.65 5.86
CA ARG A 24 -8.44 -7.90 4.63
C ARG A 24 -8.05 -6.98 3.50
N GLU A 25 -8.10 -7.47 2.26
CA GLU A 25 -7.97 -6.57 1.11
C GLU A 25 -9.19 -5.64 1.01
N TYR A 26 -8.96 -4.40 0.60
CA TYR A 26 -10.05 -3.47 0.34
C TYR A 26 -11.02 -3.96 -0.74
N ARG A 27 -12.24 -4.25 -0.30
CA ARG A 27 -13.38 -4.59 -1.15
C ARG A 27 -13.92 -3.37 -1.86
N PHE A 28 -14.86 -3.54 -2.79
CA PHE A 28 -15.29 -2.48 -3.71
C PHE A 28 -15.61 -1.12 -3.04
N LEU A 29 -16.52 -1.09 -2.07
CA LEU A 29 -16.96 0.17 -1.45
C LEU A 29 -15.87 0.81 -0.59
N ASP A 30 -15.22 0.04 0.29
CA ASP A 30 -14.13 0.54 1.11
C ASP A 30 -12.93 0.95 0.26
N GLY A 31 -12.69 0.23 -0.83
CA GLY A 31 -11.70 0.55 -1.84
C GLY A 31 -11.96 1.87 -2.56
N LEU A 32 -13.20 2.29 -2.77
CA LEU A 32 -13.49 3.63 -3.30
C LEU A 32 -13.16 4.72 -2.28
N LYS A 33 -13.49 4.51 -1.00
CA LYS A 33 -13.16 5.44 0.08
C LYS A 33 -11.64 5.55 0.28
N VAL A 34 -10.97 4.41 0.37
CA VAL A 34 -9.52 4.29 0.48
C VAL A 34 -8.83 4.98 -0.69
N ALA A 35 -9.30 4.76 -1.93
CA ALA A 35 -8.72 5.44 -3.07
C ALA A 35 -8.87 6.97 -2.99
N ALA A 36 -9.96 7.49 -2.44
CA ALA A 36 -10.14 8.93 -2.26
C ALA A 36 -9.25 9.52 -1.16
N MET A 37 -9.11 8.85 -0.01
CA MET A 37 -8.29 9.34 1.11
C MET A 37 -6.79 9.13 0.88
N ALA A 38 -6.38 8.04 0.23
CA ALA A 38 -4.99 7.63 0.11
C ALA A 38 -4.27 8.29 -1.09
N GLN A 39 -4.75 9.42 -1.60
CA GLN A 39 -4.15 10.10 -2.75
C GLN A 39 -2.70 10.51 -2.50
N SER A 40 -2.39 11.04 -1.31
CA SER A 40 -1.02 11.38 -0.91
C SER A 40 -0.12 10.14 -0.82
N LEU A 41 -0.64 9.03 -0.29
CA LEU A 41 0.08 7.76 -0.25
C LEU A 41 0.34 7.24 -1.67
N MET A 42 -0.67 7.25 -2.54
CA MET A 42 -0.51 6.83 -3.93
C MET A 42 0.50 7.70 -4.69
N ALA A 43 0.58 9.00 -4.40
CA ALA A 43 1.62 9.86 -4.97
C ALA A 43 3.02 9.44 -4.52
N GLY A 44 3.24 9.24 -3.22
CA GLY A 44 4.53 8.79 -2.68
C GLY A 44 4.94 7.41 -3.21
N LEU A 45 4.00 6.46 -3.30
CA LEU A 45 4.23 5.16 -3.92
C LEU A 45 4.56 5.30 -5.41
N ALA A 46 3.87 6.18 -6.14
CA ALA A 46 4.17 6.41 -7.55
C ALA A 46 5.58 6.97 -7.75
N ASP A 47 6.01 7.89 -6.89
CA ASP A 47 7.36 8.47 -6.97
C ASP A 47 8.41 7.40 -6.67
N LEU A 48 8.20 6.57 -5.63
CA LEU A 48 9.05 5.41 -5.33
C LEU A 48 9.17 4.45 -6.52
N PHE A 49 8.05 4.07 -7.15
CA PHE A 49 8.05 3.17 -8.31
C PHE A 49 8.59 3.80 -9.60
N LEU A 50 8.63 5.13 -9.72
CA LEU A 50 9.21 5.83 -10.88
C LEU A 50 10.71 6.08 -10.72
N GLU A 51 11.18 6.28 -9.49
CA GLU A 51 12.59 6.51 -9.16
C GLU A 51 13.41 5.21 -9.12
N GLU A 52 12.78 4.06 -8.79
CA GLU A 52 13.39 2.74 -8.93
C GLU A 52 13.63 2.40 -10.42
N THR A 53 14.80 2.79 -10.91
CA THR A 53 15.31 2.47 -12.25
C THR A 53 15.78 1.03 -12.42
N ALA A 54 15.76 0.24 -11.34
CA ALA A 54 16.18 -1.17 -11.32
C ALA A 54 15.13 -2.05 -10.61
N PRO A 55 14.38 -2.89 -11.34
CA PRO A 55 13.29 -3.72 -10.79
C PRO A 55 13.74 -4.90 -9.89
N GLU A 56 15.01 -4.96 -9.49
CA GLU A 56 15.59 -6.15 -8.83
C GLU A 56 15.62 -6.07 -7.29
N ALA A 57 15.33 -4.92 -6.68
CA ALA A 57 15.19 -4.81 -5.23
C ALA A 57 14.18 -3.72 -4.86
N PHE A 58 12.94 -4.12 -4.60
CA PHE A 58 11.95 -3.26 -3.97
C PHE A 58 12.48 -2.81 -2.60
N ASP A 59 12.71 -1.51 -2.40
CA ASP A 59 13.26 -0.98 -1.15
C ASP A 59 12.17 -0.89 -0.08
N PHE A 60 12.11 -1.91 0.78
CA PHE A 60 11.21 -1.93 1.93
C PHE A 60 11.45 -0.78 2.91
N ALA A 61 12.69 -0.30 3.06
CA ALA A 61 12.97 0.82 3.96
C ALA A 61 12.42 2.13 3.38
N ALA A 62 12.51 2.32 2.06
CA ALA A 62 11.88 3.45 1.38
C ALA A 62 10.35 3.38 1.46
N LEU A 63 9.76 2.19 1.32
CA LEU A 63 8.32 1.99 1.53
C LEU A 63 7.89 2.37 2.96
N GLU A 64 8.61 1.89 3.97
CA GLU A 64 8.35 2.24 5.37
C GLU A 64 8.48 3.75 5.61
N ALA A 65 9.45 4.41 4.98
CA ALA A 65 9.59 5.87 5.07
C ALA A 65 8.38 6.60 4.45
N VAL A 66 7.84 6.11 3.33
CA VAL A 66 6.59 6.64 2.75
C VAL A 66 5.44 6.51 3.75
N PHE A 67 5.25 5.33 4.36
CA PHE A 67 4.20 5.14 5.36
C PHE A 67 4.42 6.02 6.60
N GLY A 68 5.65 6.09 7.11
CA GLY A 68 6.04 6.86 8.28
C GLY A 68 5.89 8.38 8.09
N SER A 69 5.87 8.87 6.85
CA SER A 69 5.57 10.28 6.57
C SER A 69 4.09 10.66 6.74
N MET A 70 3.19 9.66 6.83
CA MET A 70 1.74 9.84 6.93
C MET A 70 1.11 8.89 7.98
N PRO A 71 1.53 8.95 9.26
CA PRO A 71 1.16 7.95 10.26
C PRO A 71 -0.35 7.90 10.54
N GLY A 72 -1.03 9.04 10.59
CA GLY A 72 -2.50 9.07 10.80
C GLY A 72 -3.28 8.42 9.65
N LEU A 73 -2.83 8.61 8.40
CA LEU A 73 -3.42 7.93 7.25
C LEU A 73 -3.16 6.42 7.32
N LEU A 74 -1.94 6.01 7.69
CA LEU A 74 -1.62 4.59 7.86
C LEU A 74 -2.54 3.94 8.90
N VAL A 75 -2.73 4.56 10.06
CA VAL A 75 -3.63 4.06 11.12
C VAL A 75 -5.07 3.91 10.61
N GLU A 76 -5.60 4.90 9.87
CA GLU A 76 -6.93 4.80 9.27
C GLU A 76 -7.03 3.64 8.27
N LEU A 77 -6.02 3.47 7.41
CA LEU A 77 -5.96 2.39 6.43
C LEU A 77 -5.91 1.01 7.09
N LEU A 78 -5.11 0.86 8.14
CA LEU A 78 -5.02 -0.35 8.96
C LEU A 78 -6.35 -0.64 9.67
N SER A 79 -7.01 0.40 10.19
CA SER A 79 -8.32 0.30 10.84
C SER A 79 -9.38 -0.25 9.88
N ILE A 80 -9.45 0.28 8.65
CA ILE A 80 -10.39 -0.19 7.63
C ILE A 80 -10.10 -1.64 7.25
N SER A 81 -8.82 -2.00 7.07
CA SER A 81 -8.43 -3.35 6.62
C SER A 81 -8.65 -4.42 7.69
N THR A 82 -8.51 -4.07 8.97
CA THR A 82 -8.65 -5.01 10.10
C THR A 82 -10.03 -4.99 10.75
N GLY A 83 -10.80 -3.91 10.56
CA GLY A 83 -12.01 -3.62 11.33
C GLY A 83 -11.76 -3.24 12.79
N LYS A 84 -10.51 -3.05 13.22
CA LYS A 84 -10.16 -2.59 14.56
C LYS A 84 -10.28 -1.06 14.65
N PRO A 85 -10.68 -0.50 15.80
CA PRO A 85 -10.69 0.94 15.99
C PRO A 85 -9.27 1.51 15.93
N GLN A 86 -9.13 2.78 15.54
CA GLN A 86 -7.81 3.44 15.40
C GLN A 86 -7.07 3.46 16.74
N GLU A 87 -7.78 3.69 17.84
CA GLU A 87 -7.24 3.72 19.19
C GLU A 87 -6.64 2.36 19.60
N TRP A 88 -7.14 1.24 19.07
CA TRP A 88 -6.55 -0.08 19.31
C TRP A 88 -5.22 -0.21 18.57
N ILE A 89 -5.13 0.27 17.34
CA ILE A 89 -3.90 0.23 16.53
C ILE A 89 -2.80 1.09 17.18
N GLU A 90 -3.17 2.24 17.73
CA GLU A 90 -2.23 3.14 18.44
C GLU A 90 -1.65 2.53 19.73
N THR A 91 -2.23 1.45 20.25
CA THR A 91 -1.72 0.74 21.44
C THR A 91 -0.76 -0.40 21.11
N LEU A 92 -0.52 -0.69 19.83
CA LEU A 92 0.38 -1.76 19.43
C LEU A 92 1.82 -1.45 19.86
N SER A 93 2.56 -2.50 20.19
CA SER A 93 4.02 -2.41 20.30
C SER A 93 4.64 -2.11 18.93
N ASP A 94 5.90 -1.68 18.91
CA ASP A 94 6.64 -1.47 17.67
C ASP A 94 6.66 -2.75 16.81
N ASP A 95 6.96 -3.90 17.44
CA ASP A 95 6.99 -5.21 16.78
C ASP A 95 5.63 -5.61 16.17
N ASP A 96 4.54 -5.43 16.92
CA ASP A 96 3.19 -5.77 16.44
C ASP A 96 2.71 -4.78 15.38
N GLY A 97 3.03 -3.49 15.53
CA GLY A 97 2.73 -2.45 14.56
C GLY A 97 3.45 -2.68 13.23
N HIS A 98 4.73 -3.03 13.29
CA HIS A 98 5.53 -3.40 12.13
C HIS A 98 4.97 -4.65 11.44
N THR A 99 4.67 -5.70 12.20
CA THR A 99 4.07 -6.93 11.70
C THR A 99 2.73 -6.68 11.00
N LEU A 100 1.88 -5.84 11.61
CA LEU A 100 0.60 -5.45 11.04
C LEU A 100 0.78 -4.67 9.74
N MET A 101 1.65 -3.66 9.72
CA MET A 101 1.94 -2.84 8.54
C MET A 101 2.43 -3.69 7.36
N MET A 102 3.39 -4.60 7.61
CA MET A 102 3.94 -5.47 6.58
C MET A 102 2.90 -6.45 6.03
N THR A 103 2.08 -7.02 6.91
CA THR A 103 0.98 -7.91 6.50
C THR A 103 -0.07 -7.15 5.71
N TRP A 104 -0.45 -5.96 6.16
CA TRP A 104 -1.37 -5.07 5.46
C TRP A 104 -0.87 -4.71 4.07
N TRP A 105 0.41 -4.36 3.92
CA TRP A 105 0.98 -4.07 2.61
C TRP A 105 0.95 -5.30 1.70
N ARG A 106 1.36 -6.46 2.19
CA ARG A 106 1.29 -7.72 1.43
C ARG A 106 -0.12 -7.99 0.90
N VAL A 107 -1.12 -7.80 1.76
CA VAL A 107 -2.56 -8.01 1.46
C VAL A 107 -3.11 -6.96 0.48
N ASN A 108 -2.75 -5.68 0.65
CA ASN A 108 -3.38 -4.57 -0.09
C ASN A 108 -2.52 -4.00 -1.23
N SER A 109 -1.26 -4.41 -1.39
CA SER A 109 -0.35 -3.90 -2.44
C SER A 109 -0.97 -4.04 -3.84
N GLY A 110 -1.61 -5.16 -4.15
CA GLY A 110 -2.31 -5.38 -5.41
C GLY A 110 -3.42 -4.34 -5.67
N PHE A 111 -4.17 -3.95 -4.63
CA PHE A 111 -5.19 -2.90 -4.73
C PHE A 111 -4.58 -1.55 -5.13
N PHE A 112 -3.45 -1.17 -4.53
CA PHE A 112 -2.76 0.09 -4.80
C PHE A 112 -2.08 0.07 -6.17
N VAL A 113 -1.31 -0.98 -6.48
CA VAL A 113 -0.60 -1.13 -7.77
C VAL A 113 -1.57 -1.06 -8.95
N ARG A 114 -2.74 -1.73 -8.88
CA ARG A 114 -3.77 -1.66 -9.93
C ARG A 114 -4.29 -0.24 -10.16
N ARG A 115 -4.33 0.60 -9.12
CA ARG A 115 -4.78 2.01 -9.20
C ARG A 115 -3.66 2.97 -9.61
N LEU A 116 -2.41 2.60 -9.37
CA LEU A 116 -1.23 3.37 -9.80
C LEU A 116 -0.91 3.19 -11.28
N ALA A 117 -1.31 2.09 -11.92
CA ALA A 117 -0.97 1.79 -13.31
C ALA A 117 -1.33 2.92 -14.31
N ALA A 118 -2.57 3.46 -14.26
CA ALA A 118 -2.98 4.52 -15.18
C ALA A 118 -2.27 5.87 -14.90
N PRO A 119 -2.18 6.36 -13.64
CA PRO A 119 -1.40 7.54 -13.29
C PRO A 119 0.09 7.43 -13.66
N LEU A 120 0.72 6.28 -13.43
CA LEU A 120 2.13 6.05 -13.74
C LEU A 120 2.39 6.15 -15.25
N VAL A 121 1.57 5.49 -16.08
CA VAL A 121 1.67 5.58 -17.55
C VAL A 121 1.47 7.02 -18.03
N ALA A 122 0.54 7.77 -17.43
CA ALA A 122 0.33 9.18 -17.77
C ALA A 122 1.55 10.05 -17.41
N ARG A 123 2.13 9.88 -16.23
CA ARG A 123 3.34 10.60 -15.78
C ARG A 123 4.55 10.28 -16.63
N GLN A 124 4.79 9.01 -16.97
CA GLN A 124 5.87 8.60 -17.86
C GLN A 124 5.77 9.28 -19.24
N ARG A 125 4.57 9.35 -19.81
CA ARG A 125 4.33 10.06 -21.09
C ARG A 125 4.63 11.56 -20.98
N ALA A 126 4.22 12.21 -19.89
CA ALA A 126 4.49 13.62 -19.66
C ALA A 126 5.99 13.91 -19.51
N ASN A 127 6.72 13.10 -18.73
CA ASN A 127 8.17 13.22 -18.57
C ASN A 127 8.92 13.00 -19.88
N ALA A 128 8.51 12.01 -20.69
CA ALA A 128 9.08 11.79 -22.01
C ALA A 128 8.90 13.03 -22.92
N GLN A 129 7.71 13.64 -22.95
CA GLN A 129 7.43 14.84 -23.73
C GLN A 129 8.22 16.07 -23.27
N ALA A 130 8.40 16.25 -21.95
CA ALA A 130 9.19 17.35 -21.39
C ALA A 130 10.71 17.21 -21.68
N GLY A 131 11.21 15.97 -21.74
CA GLY A 131 12.59 15.67 -22.14
C GLY A 131 12.87 16.01 -23.60
N VAL A 132 11.91 15.78 -24.51
CA VAL A 132 12.06 16.17 -25.93
C VAL A 132 11.98 17.69 -26.14
N ALA A 133 11.22 18.40 -25.30
CA ALA A 133 11.09 19.85 -25.38
C ALA A 133 12.32 20.61 -24.82
N SER A 134 13.14 19.97 -23.99
CA SER A 134 14.32 20.58 -23.34
C SER A 134 15.62 20.45 -24.13
N SER A 135 15.58 20.01 -25.39
CA SER A 135 16.74 20.05 -26.30
C SER A 135 16.58 21.11 -27.41
N PRO A 136 16.91 22.39 -27.16
CA PRO A 136 17.29 23.33 -28.20
C PRO A 136 18.83 23.40 -28.33
N ASN A 137 19.28 23.53 -29.58
CA ASN A 137 20.68 23.74 -30.01
C ASN A 137 21.39 24.90 -29.31
#